data_AF-A0A915PEF9-F1
#
_entry.id   AF-A0A915PEF9-F1
#
_cell.length_a   1.000
_cell.length_b   1.000
_cell.length_c   1.000
_cell.angle_alpha   90.00
_cell.angle_beta   90.00
_cell.angle_gamma   90.00
#
_symmetry.space_group_name_H-M   'P 1'
#
loop_
_entity.id
_entity.type
_entity.pdbx_description
1 polymer ?
#
loop_
_entity_poly.entity_id
_entity_poly.type
_entity_poly.pdbx_seq_one_letter_code
_entity_poly.pdbx_strand_id
1 'polypeptide(L)'
;MRIDLCGQTKSAWDKDGLKTLEVNRAIMEFIATDIQPFSVVQDSGFKRLIALLKPQYNLPSRNFFSEKMLPCIYESVKKRVIKDLLQAEAISVTFDAWTASLMHIKKQRLQITDDPFKYWSGENSIKWPLLTKLSHRYFSAPATSSESERFIENKFYFNPLNF
;
A
#
# COMPACT_ATOMS: atom_id res chain seq x y z
N MET A 1 -32.15 -10.50 -22.67
CA MET A 1 -31.92 -11.35 -23.85
C MET A 1 -31.00 -10.58 -24.78
N ARG A 2 -29.81 -11.08 -25.15
CA ARG A 2 -28.85 -10.36 -26.01
C ARG A 2 -28.38 -11.26 -27.14
N ILE A 3 -28.54 -10.75 -28.35
CA ILE A 3 -28.46 -11.45 -29.62
C ILE A 3 -27.11 -11.07 -30.26
N ASP A 4 -26.34 -12.03 -30.75
CA ASP A 4 -25.12 -11.73 -31.51
C ASP A 4 -25.43 -11.32 -32.97
N LEU A 5 -24.40 -10.90 -33.71
CA LEU A 5 -24.51 -10.49 -35.13
C LEU A 5 -25.03 -11.63 -36.05
N CYS A 6 -25.07 -12.87 -35.56
CA CYS A 6 -25.58 -14.05 -36.25
C CYS A 6 -27.01 -14.42 -35.79
N GLY A 7 -27.65 -13.61 -34.93
CA GLY A 7 -28.98 -13.91 -34.40
C GLY A 7 -28.99 -14.94 -33.26
N GLN A 8 -27.83 -15.39 -32.78
CA GLN A 8 -27.72 -16.44 -31.78
C GLN A 8 -27.62 -15.84 -30.37
N THR A 9 -28.45 -16.33 -29.46
CA THR A 9 -28.35 -15.99 -28.03
C THR A 9 -27.35 -16.91 -27.36
N LYS A 10 -26.18 -16.38 -26.96
CA LYS A 10 -25.23 -17.13 -26.13
C LYS A 10 -25.70 -17.11 -24.67
N SER A 11 -25.74 -18.29 -24.05
CA SER A 11 -26.11 -18.45 -22.64
C SER A 11 -25.10 -17.76 -21.71
N ALA A 12 -25.57 -17.35 -20.53
CA ALA A 12 -24.69 -16.81 -19.50
C ALA A 12 -23.66 -17.86 -19.05
N TRP A 13 -22.45 -17.41 -18.74
CA TRP A 13 -21.42 -18.29 -18.20
C TRP A 13 -21.78 -18.75 -16.78
N ASP A 14 -21.31 -19.95 -16.45
CA ASP A 14 -21.36 -20.47 -15.09
C ASP A 14 -20.55 -19.59 -14.14
N LYS A 15 -21.04 -19.41 -12.92
CA LYS A 15 -20.43 -18.52 -11.92
C LYS A 15 -19.06 -19.01 -11.46
N ASP A 16 -18.90 -20.33 -11.39
CA ASP A 16 -17.68 -20.99 -10.93
C ASP A 16 -16.87 -21.58 -12.11
N GLY A 17 -17.30 -21.32 -13.34
CA GLY A 17 -16.63 -21.77 -14.54
C GLY A 17 -15.26 -21.10 -14.74
N LEU A 18 -14.32 -21.83 -15.35
CA LEU A 18 -12.95 -21.38 -15.59
C LEU A 18 -12.87 -19.99 -16.25
N LYS A 19 -13.67 -19.73 -17.28
CA LYS A 19 -13.72 -18.43 -17.98
C LYS A 19 -14.17 -17.28 -17.07
N THR A 20 -15.11 -17.54 -16.17
CA THR A 20 -15.60 -16.54 -15.22
C THR A 20 -14.50 -16.22 -14.19
N LEU A 21 -13.80 -17.24 -13.71
CA LEU A 21 -12.66 -17.07 -12.79
C LEU A 21 -11.51 -16.30 -13.44
N GLU A 22 -11.20 -16.56 -14.71
CA GLU A 22 -10.18 -15.81 -15.47
C GLU A 22 -10.53 -14.33 -15.58
N VAL A 23 -11.78 -14.00 -15.92
CA VAL A 23 -12.23 -12.59 -16.00
C VAL A 23 -12.26 -11.94 -14.61
N ASN A 24 -12.72 -12.64 -13.57
CA ASN A 24 -12.66 -12.15 -12.19
C ASN A 24 -11.22 -11.81 -11.78
N ARG A 25 -10.26 -12.67 -12.15
CA ARG A 25 -8.83 -12.46 -11.90
C ARG A 25 -8.31 -11.22 -12.63
N ALA A 26 -8.61 -11.08 -13.92
CA ALA A 26 -8.21 -9.91 -14.69
C ALA A 26 -8.80 -8.60 -14.14
N ILE A 27 -10.05 -8.60 -13.69
CA ILE A 27 -10.67 -7.41 -13.08
C ILE A 27 -10.02 -7.07 -11.74
N MET A 28 -9.72 -8.07 -10.91
CA MET A 28 -9.03 -7.83 -9.64
C MET A 28 -7.59 -7.32 -9.84
N GLU A 29 -6.90 -7.82 -10.86
CA GLU A 29 -5.58 -7.32 -11.27
C GLU A 29 -5.65 -5.87 -11.78
N PHE A 30 -6.66 -5.52 -12.59
CA PHE A 30 -6.95 -4.14 -12.98
C PHE A 30 -7.15 -3.23 -11.76
N ILE A 31 -7.98 -3.66 -10.80
CA ILE A 31 -8.25 -2.90 -9.57
C ILE A 31 -6.95 -2.64 -8.79
N ALA A 32 -6.12 -3.68 -8.62
CA ALA A 32 -4.88 -3.58 -7.85
C ALA A 32 -3.79 -2.76 -8.57
N THR A 33 -3.63 -2.96 -9.87
CA THR A 33 -2.57 -2.32 -10.67
C THR A 33 -2.83 -0.83 -10.82
N ASP A 34 -4.08 -0.46 -11.08
CA ASP A 34 -4.46 0.94 -11.35
C ASP A 34 -4.99 1.66 -10.09
N ILE A 35 -4.81 1.04 -8.91
CA ILE A 35 -5.22 1.56 -7.59
C ILE A 35 -6.69 2.02 -7.61
N GLN A 36 -7.55 1.25 -8.27
CA GLN A 36 -8.96 1.60 -8.38
C GLN A 36 -9.71 1.26 -7.08
N PRO A 37 -10.74 2.03 -6.71
CA PRO A 37 -11.64 1.59 -5.67
C PRO A 37 -12.43 0.37 -6.15
N PHE A 38 -12.72 -0.58 -5.25
CA PHE A 38 -13.57 -1.74 -5.59
C PHE A 38 -14.95 -1.35 -6.16
N SER A 39 -15.43 -0.13 -5.88
CA SER A 39 -16.69 0.39 -6.43
C SER A 39 -16.66 0.57 -7.94
N VAL A 40 -15.50 0.53 -8.61
CA VAL A 40 -15.40 0.65 -10.08
C VAL A 40 -16.29 -0.36 -10.82
N VAL A 41 -16.48 -1.57 -10.25
CA VAL A 41 -17.37 -2.60 -10.81
C VAL A 41 -18.86 -2.23 -10.75
N GLN A 42 -19.21 -1.22 -9.95
CA GLN A 42 -20.56 -0.70 -9.82
C GLN A 42 -20.82 0.47 -10.79
N ASP A 43 -19.77 1.08 -11.34
CA ASP A 43 -19.87 2.24 -12.21
C ASP A 43 -20.59 1.91 -13.52
N SER A 44 -21.45 2.83 -13.95
CA SER A 44 -22.29 2.60 -15.14
C SER A 44 -21.45 2.46 -16.41
N GLY A 45 -20.34 3.21 -16.53
CA GLY A 45 -19.42 3.13 -17.66
C GLY A 45 -18.72 1.78 -17.73
N PHE A 46 -18.16 1.32 -16.60
CA PHE A 46 -17.50 0.03 -16.52
C PHE A 46 -18.46 -1.13 -16.83
N LYS A 47 -19.66 -1.13 -16.25
CA LYS A 47 -20.70 -2.12 -16.55
C LYS A 47 -21.06 -2.18 -18.04
N ARG A 48 -21.19 -1.03 -18.70
CA ARG A 48 -21.45 -0.96 -20.15
C ARG A 48 -20.29 -1.55 -20.96
N LEU A 49 -19.06 -1.21 -20.60
CA LEU A 49 -17.86 -1.73 -21.25
C LEU A 49 -17.79 -3.27 -21.15
N ILE A 50 -17.93 -3.82 -19.95
CA ILE A 50 -17.90 -5.27 -19.74
C ILE A 50 -19.04 -5.97 -20.48
N ALA A 51 -20.24 -5.40 -20.45
CA ALA A 51 -21.39 -5.93 -21.19
C ALA A 51 -21.18 -5.97 -22.70
N LEU A 52 -20.45 -4.99 -23.26
CA LEU A 52 -20.12 -4.94 -24.68
C LEU A 52 -19.04 -5.97 -25.04
N LEU A 53 -17.96 -6.04 -24.24
CA LEU A 53 -16.82 -6.90 -24.51
C LEU A 53 -17.11 -8.38 -24.24
N LYS A 54 -17.83 -8.68 -23.16
CA LYS A 54 -18.12 -10.04 -22.67
C LYS A 54 -19.59 -10.15 -22.23
N PRO A 55 -20.54 -10.24 -23.17
CA PRO A 55 -21.97 -10.23 -22.87
C PRO A 55 -22.47 -11.45 -22.08
N GLN A 56 -21.74 -12.57 -22.10
CA GLN A 56 -22.09 -13.77 -21.34
C GLN A 56 -21.61 -13.73 -19.87
N TYR A 57 -20.74 -12.78 -19.52
CA TYR A 57 -20.13 -12.69 -18.21
C TYR A 57 -21.00 -11.87 -17.26
N ASN A 58 -21.31 -12.46 -16.10
CA ASN A 58 -22.05 -11.80 -15.04
C ASN A 58 -21.06 -11.16 -14.07
N LEU A 59 -20.96 -9.83 -14.12
CA LEU A 59 -20.04 -9.06 -13.27
C LEU A 59 -20.39 -9.21 -11.77
N PRO A 60 -19.47 -9.70 -10.92
CA PRO A 60 -19.69 -9.80 -9.49
C PRO A 60 -19.81 -8.45 -8.78
N SER A 61 -20.30 -8.47 -7.55
CA SER A 61 -20.43 -7.29 -6.72
C SER A 61 -19.07 -6.80 -6.20
N ARG A 62 -19.02 -5.54 -5.78
CA ARG A 62 -17.88 -4.96 -5.03
C ARG A 62 -17.41 -5.87 -3.90
N ASN A 63 -18.36 -6.40 -3.11
CA ASN A 63 -18.05 -7.25 -1.95
C ASN A 63 -17.39 -8.57 -2.34
N PHE A 64 -17.77 -9.14 -3.50
CA PHE A 64 -17.07 -10.32 -4.01
C PHE A 64 -15.57 -10.04 -4.20
N PHE A 65 -15.23 -8.90 -4.82
CA PHE A 65 -13.84 -8.54 -5.04
C PHE A 65 -13.10 -8.24 -3.73
N SER A 66 -13.71 -7.49 -2.81
CA SER A 66 -13.05 -7.11 -1.55
C SER A 66 -12.96 -8.25 -0.53
N GLU A 67 -13.99 -9.08 -0.41
CA GLU A 67 -14.11 -10.08 0.68
C GLU A 67 -13.70 -11.49 0.25
N LYS A 68 -13.78 -11.81 -1.06
CA LYS A 68 -13.44 -13.15 -1.56
C LYS A 68 -12.19 -13.15 -2.43
N MET A 69 -12.14 -12.29 -3.44
CA MET A 69 -11.06 -12.32 -4.43
C MET A 69 -9.75 -11.74 -3.91
N LEU A 70 -9.82 -10.61 -3.20
CA LEU A 70 -8.63 -9.93 -2.65
C LEU A 70 -7.80 -10.85 -1.74
N PRO A 71 -8.39 -11.58 -0.75
CA PRO A 71 -7.61 -12.51 0.07
C PRO A 71 -6.86 -13.57 -0.74
N CYS A 72 -7.49 -14.15 -1.77
CA CYS A 72 -6.86 -15.17 -2.61
C CYS A 72 -5.66 -14.62 -3.41
N ILE A 73 -5.79 -13.42 -3.98
CA ILE A 73 -4.68 -12.79 -4.73
C ILE A 73 -3.59 -12.33 -3.76
N TYR A 74 -3.95 -11.74 -2.62
CA TYR A 74 -3.00 -11.28 -1.60
C TYR A 74 -2.09 -12.43 -1.12
N GLU A 75 -2.66 -13.57 -0.74
CA GLU A 75 -1.86 -14.71 -0.29
C GLU A 75 -0.93 -15.24 -1.38
N SER A 76 -1.37 -15.22 -2.64
CA SER A 76 -0.54 -15.63 -3.78
C SER A 76 0.65 -14.67 -3.98
N VAL A 77 0.40 -13.36 -3.93
CA VAL A 77 1.44 -12.33 -4.08
C VAL A 77 2.40 -12.35 -2.89
N LYS A 78 1.87 -12.43 -1.66
CA LYS A 78 2.66 -12.52 -0.43
C LYS A 78 3.63 -13.69 -0.46
N LYS A 79 3.17 -14.89 -0.86
CA LYS A 79 4.04 -16.07 -1.01
C LYS A 79 5.19 -15.81 -1.98
N ARG A 80 4.91 -15.16 -3.12
CA ARG A 80 5.94 -14.77 -4.10
C ARG A 80 6.93 -13.78 -3.50
N VAL A 81 6.44 -12.70 -2.90
CA VAL A 81 7.29 -11.67 -2.28
C VAL A 81 8.18 -12.26 -1.19
N ILE A 82 7.65 -13.13 -0.31
CA ILE A 82 8.45 -13.82 0.71
C ILE A 82 9.56 -14.66 0.07
N LYS A 83 9.24 -15.41 -0.99
CA LYS A 83 10.23 -16.21 -1.72
C LYS A 83 11.33 -15.31 -2.30
N ASP A 84 10.96 -14.19 -2.92
CA ASP A 84 11.90 -13.26 -3.52
C ASP A 84 12.80 -12.60 -2.44
N LEU A 85 12.23 -12.25 -1.29
CA LEU A 85 12.97 -11.70 -0.14
C LEU A 85 13.97 -12.70 0.45
N LEU A 86 13.61 -13.99 0.55
CA LEU A 86 14.51 -15.04 1.05
C LEU A 86 15.71 -15.29 0.12
N GLN A 87 15.60 -14.91 -1.15
CA GLN A 87 16.65 -15.09 -2.16
C GLN A 87 17.47 -13.83 -2.41
N ALA A 88 17.10 -12.70 -1.80
CA ALA A 88 17.78 -11.42 -2.00
C ALA A 88 19.11 -11.37 -1.23
N GLU A 89 20.18 -10.95 -1.90
CA GLU A 89 21.50 -10.74 -1.28
C GLU A 89 21.51 -9.52 -0.34
N ALA A 90 20.75 -8.49 -0.69
CA ALA A 90 20.60 -7.27 0.10
C ALA A 90 19.18 -6.72 -0.02
N ILE A 91 18.69 -6.09 1.06
CA ILE A 91 17.36 -5.48 1.14
C ILE A 91 17.52 -4.06 1.65
N SER A 92 16.91 -3.09 0.95
CA SER A 92 16.75 -1.72 1.43
C SER A 92 15.28 -1.49 1.75
N VAL A 93 14.99 -0.90 2.92
CA VAL A 93 13.64 -0.61 3.39
C VAL A 93 13.49 0.88 3.53
N THR A 94 12.54 1.45 2.79
CA THR A 94 12.11 2.84 2.95
C THR A 94 10.79 2.86 3.69
N PHE A 95 10.63 3.82 4.60
CA PHE A 95 9.41 3.99 5.38
C PHE A 95 8.95 5.43 5.24
N ASP A 96 7.67 5.60 4.94
CA ASP A 96 7.03 6.90 4.89
C ASP A 96 5.95 6.97 5.98
N ALA A 97 6.01 8.01 6.81
CA ALA A 97 5.06 8.27 7.88
C ALA A 97 4.41 9.63 7.67
N TRP A 98 3.27 9.63 6.99
CA TRP A 98 2.39 10.79 6.95
C TRP A 98 1.30 10.71 8.03
N THR A 99 0.96 11.85 8.61
CA THR A 99 -0.20 11.99 9.50
C THR A 99 -1.36 12.65 8.74
N ALA A 100 -2.44 11.90 8.51
CA ALA A 100 -3.66 12.45 7.92
C ALA A 100 -4.41 13.30 8.97
N SER A 101 -4.54 14.60 8.74
CA SER A 101 -5.04 15.57 9.74
C SER A 101 -6.55 15.52 10.03
N LEU A 102 -7.29 14.48 9.62
CA LEU A 102 -8.75 14.54 9.64
C LEU A 102 -9.43 14.05 10.93
N MET A 103 -8.71 13.53 11.94
CA MET A 103 -9.33 13.14 13.22
C MET A 103 -8.52 13.45 14.49
N HIS A 104 -7.30 14.02 14.39
CA HIS A 104 -6.42 14.26 15.55
C HIS A 104 -6.45 15.68 16.14
N ILE A 105 -7.26 16.60 15.59
CA ILE A 105 -7.42 17.97 16.14
C ILE A 105 -8.42 17.99 17.31
N LYS A 106 -8.31 17.03 18.24
CA LYS A 106 -8.90 17.17 19.59
C LYS A 106 -7.84 17.13 20.69
N LYS A 107 -6.60 16.76 20.38
CA LYS A 107 -5.49 16.89 21.32
C LYS A 107 -4.83 18.24 21.08
N GLN A 108 -4.68 19.02 22.14
CA GLN A 108 -3.98 20.30 22.08
C GLN A 108 -2.59 20.06 21.47
N ARG A 109 -2.27 20.77 20.39
CA ARG A 109 -0.91 20.79 19.84
C ARG A 109 -0.01 21.40 20.90
N LEU A 110 1.17 20.82 21.09
CA LEU A 110 2.21 21.46 21.89
C LEU A 110 2.49 22.83 21.29
N GLN A 111 2.50 23.85 22.15
CA GLN A 111 3.02 25.14 21.78
C GLN A 111 4.53 25.03 21.59
N ILE A 112 5.11 25.90 20.77
CA ILE A 112 6.56 25.90 20.51
C ILE A 112 7.40 26.12 21.78
N THR A 113 6.79 26.71 22.81
CA THR A 113 7.36 26.97 24.12
C THR A 113 7.32 25.76 25.06
N ASP A 114 6.56 24.72 24.71
CA ASP A 114 6.40 23.55 25.57
C ASP A 114 7.63 22.66 25.49
N ASP A 115 8.06 22.17 26.65
CA ASP A 115 9.19 21.25 26.75
C ASP A 115 8.80 19.86 26.21
N PRO A 116 9.41 19.41 25.10
CA PRO A 116 9.09 18.12 24.49
C PRO A 116 9.40 16.96 25.44
N PHE A 117 10.41 17.06 26.31
CA PHE A 117 10.72 15.98 27.27
C PHE A 117 9.62 15.82 28.31
N LYS A 118 9.05 16.93 28.81
CA LYS A 118 7.91 16.88 29.75
C LYS A 118 6.66 16.30 29.11
N TYR A 119 6.43 16.60 27.84
CA TYR A 119 5.31 16.02 27.11
C TYR A 119 5.42 14.49 27.01
N TRP A 120 6.63 13.96 26.79
CA TRP A 120 6.86 12.53 26.65
C TRP A 120 7.05 11.80 27.99
N SER A 121 7.42 12.50 29.07
CA SER A 121 7.61 11.89 30.40
C SER A 121 6.31 11.70 31.20
N GLY A 122 5.24 12.43 30.88
CA GLY A 122 3.96 12.38 31.60
C GLY A 122 3.02 11.25 31.16
N GLU A 123 1.72 11.52 31.08
CA GLU A 123 0.68 10.55 30.69
C GLU A 123 0.93 9.86 29.33
N ASN A 124 1.68 10.51 28.43
CA ASN A 124 2.04 9.95 27.13
C ASN A 124 3.03 8.79 27.24
N SER A 125 3.87 8.73 28.28
CA SER A 125 4.77 7.61 28.53
C SER A 125 4.02 6.30 28.77
N ILE A 126 2.89 6.40 29.49
CA ILE A 126 2.02 5.27 29.80
C ILE A 126 1.22 4.87 28.55
N LYS A 127 0.71 5.86 27.81
CA LYS A 127 -0.12 5.63 26.62
C LYS A 127 0.68 5.10 25.42
N TRP A 128 1.93 5.54 25.26
CA TRP A 128 2.78 5.21 24.11
C TRP A 128 4.21 4.88 24.57
N PRO A 129 4.42 3.74 25.24
CA PRO A 129 5.69 3.42 25.90
C PRO A 129 6.84 3.25 24.89
N LEU A 130 6.60 2.59 23.77
CA LEU A 130 7.60 2.41 22.71
C LEU A 130 7.96 3.73 22.03
N LEU A 131 6.95 4.57 21.76
CA LEU A 131 7.16 5.85 21.10
C LEU A 131 7.90 6.85 22.01
N THR A 132 7.62 6.81 23.31
CA THR A 132 8.32 7.62 24.33
C THR A 132 9.79 7.23 24.44
N LYS A 133 10.09 5.92 24.38
CA LYS A 133 11.48 5.45 24.36
C LYS A 133 12.24 5.94 23.13
N LEU A 134 11.58 5.99 21.97
CA LEU A 134 12.16 6.56 20.75
C LEU A 134 12.30 8.08 20.86
N SER A 135 11.27 8.79 21.31
CA SER A 135 11.28 10.25 21.39
C SER A 135 12.39 10.77 22.29
N HIS A 136 12.61 10.15 23.45
CA HIS A 136 13.72 10.50 24.34
C HIS A 136 15.08 10.30 23.65
N ARG A 137 15.23 9.24 22.85
CA ARG A 137 16.47 8.96 22.12
C ARG A 137 16.74 9.96 21.00
N TYR A 138 15.70 10.36 20.27
CA TYR A 138 15.81 11.30 19.15
C TYR A 138 15.88 12.77 19.58
N PHE A 139 15.18 13.18 20.65
CA PHE A 139 15.31 14.54 21.19
C PHE A 139 16.60 14.78 21.94
N SER A 140 17.25 13.72 22.44
CA SER A 140 18.58 13.79 23.03
C SER A 140 19.70 13.75 21.98
N ALA A 141 19.37 13.49 20.70
CA ALA A 141 20.34 13.51 19.63
C ALA A 141 20.60 14.97 19.19
N PRO A 142 21.86 15.40 19.05
CA PRO A 142 22.17 16.73 18.51
C PRO A 142 21.57 16.85 17.10
N ALA A 143 20.92 17.98 16.82
CA ALA A 143 20.21 18.25 15.57
C ALA A 143 21.12 18.50 14.36
N THR A 144 22.35 17.98 14.38
CA THR A 144 23.38 18.26 13.38
C THR A 144 24.02 16.95 12.92
N SER A 145 24.13 16.78 11.60
CA SER A 145 24.88 15.73 10.91
C SER A 145 26.41 15.82 11.06
N SER A 146 26.92 16.78 11.85
CA SER A 146 28.33 17.17 11.85
C SER A 146 29.31 16.09 12.34
N GLU A 147 28.87 15.12 13.15
CA GLU A 147 29.73 13.97 13.49
C GLU A 147 29.79 12.92 12.36
N SER A 148 28.69 12.70 11.63
CA SER A 148 28.65 11.81 10.46
C SER A 148 29.42 12.40 9.28
N GLU A 149 29.36 13.72 9.09
CA GLU A 149 30.04 14.45 8.01
C GLU A 149 31.57 14.37 8.15
N ARG A 150 32.13 14.52 9.35
CA ARG A 150 33.59 14.38 9.58
C ARG A 150 34.12 12.96 9.31
N PHE A 151 33.30 11.94 9.50
CA PHE A 151 33.70 10.55 9.25
C PHE A 151 33.64 10.20 7.75
N ILE A 152 32.77 10.87 6.99
CA ILE A 152 32.62 10.70 5.54
C ILE A 152 33.66 11.53 4.79
N GLU A 153 33.95 12.77 5.19
CA GLU A 153 34.95 13.61 4.53
C GLU A 153 36.38 13.03 4.58
N ASN A 154 36.77 12.35 5.66
CA ASN A 154 38.09 11.72 5.77
C ASN A 154 38.30 10.49 4.87
N LYS A 155 37.25 9.97 4.22
CA LYS A 155 37.36 8.84 3.28
C LYS A 155 37.32 9.23 1.80
N PHE A 156 36.98 10.47 1.46
CA PHE A 156 36.79 10.90 0.07
C PHE A 156 37.94 11.75 -0.51
N TYR A 157 38.99 12.06 0.24
CA TYR A 157 40.24 12.58 -0.33
C TYR A 157 41.16 11.42 -0.73
N PHE A 158 40.77 10.68 -1.77
CA PHE A 158 41.71 9.89 -2.56
C PHE A 158 42.57 10.90 -3.35
N ASN A 159 43.82 11.08 -2.95
CA ASN A 159 44.77 11.99 -3.56
C ASN A 159 45.32 11.36 -4.86
N PRO A 160 44.99 11.87 -6.07
CA PRO A 160 45.49 11.30 -7.32
C PRO A 160 46.74 12.06 -7.78
N LEU A 161 47.75 12.19 -6.92
CA LEU A 161 49.08 12.63 -7.30
C LEU A 161 50.11 12.01 -6.35
N ASN A 162 50.57 10.82 -6.69
CA ASN A 162 51.96 10.40 -6.57
C ASN A 162 52.17 9.17 -7.47
N PHE A 163 53.28 9.20 -8.20
CA PHE A 163 53.76 8.21 -9.17
C PHE A 163 53.73 6.77 -8.68
#